data_AF-A0A350QBW4-F1
#
_entry.id   AF-A0A350QBW4-F1
#
_cell.length_a   1.000
_cell.length_b   1.000
_cell.length_c   1.000
_cell.angle_alpha   90.00
_cell.angle_beta   90.00
_cell.angle_gamma   90.00
#
_symmetry.space_group_name_H-M   'P 1'
#
loop_
_entity.id
_entity.type
_entity.pdbx_description
1 polymer ?
#
loop_
_entity_poly.entity_id
_entity_poly.type
_entity_poly.pdbx_seq_one_letter_code
_entity_poly.pdbx_strand_id
1 'polypeptide(L)'
;ILEEVLAKDIRHPGSCHLYIHATESTTQPNKAEACADLLGEAIPGASHINHMPSHTYNQVGRWGDGVRANQRAWHSDQAAAYGEGFAIYTSHNLHMLLFAASNDGQGAVAIQAGADYTNATGGAQYYEVLTRVRFGRFDDILAMESDGTQNPIFKGFWDFGQGYAHLRAGHVDVARGFLEEIEEGRGSAREGAQFRGHSASDLLGIVWGILDGEIAREEGRTDEAIAAFERAVEIEDGLRYDEPEP
;
A
#
# COMPACT_ATOMS: atom_id res chain seq x y z
N ILE A 1 24.51 -20.76 4.95
CA ILE A 1 25.01 -19.54 5.68
C ILE A 1 23.99 -18.99 6.68
N LEU A 2 22.92 -18.28 6.29
CA LEU A 2 22.01 -17.65 7.27
C LEU A 2 21.37 -18.69 8.21
N GLU A 3 20.81 -19.77 7.67
CA GLU A 3 20.23 -20.86 8.46
C GLU A 3 21.25 -21.51 9.44
N GLU A 4 22.54 -21.57 9.08
CA GLU A 4 23.59 -22.10 9.98
C GLU A 4 23.90 -21.16 11.15
N VAL A 5 23.81 -19.83 10.95
CA VAL A 5 23.95 -18.86 12.03
C VAL A 5 22.73 -18.91 12.94
N LEU A 6 21.53 -18.96 12.36
CA LEU A 6 20.27 -19.02 13.10
C LEU A 6 20.11 -20.33 13.88
N ALA A 7 20.68 -21.43 13.40
CA ALA A 7 20.75 -22.69 14.15
C ALA A 7 21.59 -22.59 15.44
N LYS A 8 22.53 -21.62 15.51
CA LYS A 8 23.34 -21.34 16.70
C LYS A 8 22.70 -20.28 17.59
N ASP A 9 22.12 -19.26 16.98
CA ASP A 9 21.43 -18.18 17.68
C ASP A 9 20.28 -17.61 16.82
N ILE A 10 19.06 -18.08 17.10
CA ILE A 10 17.84 -17.61 16.44
C ILE A 10 17.50 -16.15 16.78
N ARG A 11 18.16 -15.54 17.78
CA ARG A 11 17.95 -14.14 18.16
C ARG A 11 18.98 -13.21 17.53
N HIS A 12 19.89 -13.71 16.70
CA HIS A 12 20.92 -12.87 16.09
C HIS A 12 20.26 -11.84 15.15
N PRO A 13 20.25 -10.53 15.49
CA PRO A 13 19.40 -9.55 14.82
C PRO A 13 19.78 -9.36 13.35
N GLY A 14 21.08 -9.32 13.04
CA GLY A 14 21.56 -9.18 11.66
C GLY A 14 21.17 -10.37 10.75
N SER A 15 21.31 -11.60 11.22
CA SER A 15 20.91 -12.80 10.49
C SER A 15 19.40 -12.90 10.33
N CYS A 16 18.62 -12.57 11.37
CA CYS A 16 17.16 -12.56 11.23
C CYS A 16 16.69 -11.49 10.25
N HIS A 17 17.25 -10.29 10.32
CA HIS A 17 16.97 -9.21 9.36
C HIS A 17 17.20 -9.66 7.91
N LEU A 18 18.37 -10.23 7.63
CA LEU A 18 18.70 -10.71 6.28
C LEU A 18 17.86 -11.91 5.86
N TYR A 19 17.50 -12.79 6.80
CA TYR A 19 16.72 -13.99 6.50
C TYR A 19 15.25 -13.67 6.19
N ILE A 20 14.67 -12.66 6.87
CA ILE A 20 13.36 -12.11 6.53
C ILE A 20 13.37 -11.65 5.06
N HIS A 21 14.24 -10.71 4.69
CA HIS A 21 14.31 -10.23 3.29
C HIS A 21 14.62 -11.34 2.28
N ALA A 22 15.50 -12.28 2.62
CA ALA A 22 15.88 -13.37 1.71
C ALA A 22 14.74 -14.38 1.45
N THR A 23 13.75 -14.47 2.34
CA THR A 23 12.64 -15.43 2.23
C THR A 23 11.33 -14.78 1.81
N GLU A 24 11.18 -13.46 1.99
CA GLU A 24 9.95 -12.72 1.77
C GLU A 24 9.36 -12.90 0.37
N SER A 25 10.17 -12.71 -0.69
CA SER A 25 9.75 -12.84 -2.10
C SER A 25 9.74 -14.29 -2.63
N THR A 26 9.83 -15.28 -1.74
CA THR A 26 9.91 -16.70 -2.14
C THR A 26 8.57 -17.42 -1.97
N THR A 27 8.49 -18.68 -2.42
CA THR A 27 7.32 -19.53 -2.17
C THR A 27 7.23 -20.08 -0.73
N GLN A 28 8.18 -19.73 0.15
CA GLN A 28 8.23 -20.19 1.53
C GLN A 28 8.58 -19.02 2.50
N PRO A 29 7.80 -17.94 2.52
CA PRO A 29 8.05 -16.80 3.40
C PRO A 29 7.95 -17.16 4.88
N ASN A 30 7.15 -18.19 5.19
CA ASN A 30 6.93 -18.70 6.54
C ASN A 30 8.22 -19.22 7.22
N LYS A 31 9.27 -19.50 6.45
CA LYS A 31 10.58 -19.85 6.98
C LYS A 31 11.13 -18.82 7.98
N ALA A 32 10.83 -17.53 7.78
CA ALA A 32 11.34 -16.46 8.63
C ALA A 32 10.43 -16.12 9.82
N GLU A 33 9.31 -16.81 10.04
CA GLU A 33 8.36 -16.47 11.12
C GLU A 33 9.03 -16.41 12.50
N ALA A 34 9.86 -17.39 12.83
CA ALA A 34 10.59 -17.39 14.11
C ALA A 34 11.53 -16.17 14.25
N CYS A 35 12.12 -15.71 13.14
CA CYS A 35 12.91 -14.49 13.13
C CYS A 35 12.04 -13.24 13.25
N ALA A 36 10.91 -13.18 12.55
CA ALA A 36 9.96 -12.08 12.63
C ALA A 36 9.41 -11.92 14.07
N ASP A 37 9.08 -13.03 14.73
CA ASP A 37 8.57 -13.04 16.11
C ASP A 37 9.57 -12.50 17.14
N LEU A 38 10.87 -12.53 16.83
CA LEU A 38 11.95 -12.13 17.76
C LEU A 38 12.60 -10.79 17.42
N LEU A 39 12.69 -10.45 16.13
CA LEU A 39 13.51 -9.32 15.66
C LEU A 39 12.96 -7.97 16.09
N GLY A 40 11.63 -7.80 16.10
CA GLY A 40 10.97 -6.51 16.30
C GLY A 40 11.29 -5.82 17.63
N GLU A 41 11.78 -6.56 18.63
CA GLU A 41 12.16 -6.04 19.95
C GLU A 41 13.67 -6.06 20.20
N ALA A 42 14.47 -6.58 19.26
CA ALA A 42 15.90 -6.79 19.45
C ALA A 42 16.69 -5.49 19.61
N ILE A 43 16.22 -4.40 18.98
CA ILE A 43 16.81 -3.07 19.06
C ILE A 43 15.67 -2.04 19.26
N PRO A 44 15.25 -1.78 20.52
CA PRO A 44 14.19 -0.82 20.80
C PRO A 44 14.51 0.58 20.28
N GLY A 45 13.53 1.24 19.68
CA GLY A 45 13.66 2.60 19.13
C GLY A 45 14.32 2.66 17.75
N ALA A 46 14.77 1.55 17.16
CA ALA A 46 15.23 1.50 15.78
C ALA A 46 14.06 1.12 14.85
N SER A 47 13.42 2.13 14.24
CA SER A 47 12.15 1.91 13.53
C SER A 47 12.25 0.87 12.42
N HIS A 48 13.38 0.83 11.70
CA HIS A 48 13.66 -0.22 10.71
C HIS A 48 13.57 -1.63 11.33
N ILE A 49 14.24 -1.87 12.45
CA ILE A 49 14.23 -3.19 13.10
C ILE A 49 12.84 -3.52 13.67
N ASN A 50 12.09 -2.52 14.12
CA ASN A 50 10.77 -2.72 14.69
C ASN A 50 9.72 -3.11 13.62
N HIS A 51 9.83 -2.58 12.39
CA HIS A 51 8.90 -2.91 11.30
C HIS A 51 9.30 -4.18 10.54
N MET A 52 10.59 -4.55 10.53
CA MET A 52 11.10 -5.72 9.80
C MET A 52 10.24 -7.00 9.88
N PRO A 53 9.66 -7.38 11.03
CA PRO A 53 8.75 -8.53 11.11
C PRO A 53 7.57 -8.48 10.14
N SER A 54 7.07 -7.29 9.80
CA SER A 54 5.93 -7.07 8.91
C SER A 54 6.17 -7.60 7.49
N HIS A 55 7.41 -7.62 7.02
CA HIS A 55 7.78 -8.24 5.74
C HIS A 55 7.34 -9.70 5.69
N THR A 56 7.67 -10.49 6.71
CA THR A 56 7.20 -11.88 6.80
C THR A 56 5.70 -11.96 7.09
N TYR A 57 5.19 -11.18 8.04
CA TYR A 57 3.78 -11.27 8.46
C TYR A 57 2.80 -10.97 7.34
N ASN A 58 3.12 -10.00 6.49
CA ASN A 58 2.29 -9.69 5.32
C ASN A 58 2.19 -10.89 4.38
N GLN A 59 3.30 -11.57 4.13
CA GLN A 59 3.31 -12.72 3.21
C GLN A 59 2.62 -13.98 3.76
N VAL A 60 2.50 -14.14 5.08
CA VAL A 60 1.84 -15.29 5.71
C VAL A 60 0.43 -14.98 6.23
N GLY A 61 -0.09 -13.78 5.96
CA GLY A 61 -1.44 -13.38 6.38
C GLY A 61 -1.59 -13.07 7.88
N ARG A 62 -0.48 -12.81 8.59
CA ARG A 62 -0.47 -12.38 10.00
C ARG A 62 -0.65 -10.86 10.11
N TRP A 63 -1.66 -10.32 9.45
CA TRP A 63 -1.86 -8.88 9.26
C TRP A 63 -1.88 -8.07 10.57
N GLY A 64 -2.62 -8.53 11.57
CA GLY A 64 -2.65 -7.89 12.90
C GLY A 64 -1.30 -7.86 13.62
N ASP A 65 -0.40 -8.83 13.39
CA ASP A 65 0.98 -8.77 13.88
C ASP A 65 1.79 -7.71 13.12
N GLY A 66 1.60 -7.63 11.80
CA GLY A 66 2.16 -6.57 10.95
C GLY A 66 1.76 -5.18 11.44
N VAL A 67 0.47 -4.95 11.70
CA VAL A 67 -0.04 -3.68 12.27
C VAL A 67 0.70 -3.32 13.56
N ARG A 68 0.84 -4.25 14.50
CA ARG A 68 1.54 -4.01 15.77
C ARG A 68 3.02 -3.68 15.56
N ALA A 69 3.70 -4.41 14.65
CA ALA A 69 5.09 -4.15 14.32
C ALA A 69 5.29 -2.74 13.74
N ASN A 70 4.46 -2.36 12.79
CA ASN A 70 4.57 -1.06 12.11
C ASN A 70 4.12 0.11 13.00
N GLN A 71 3.19 -0.09 13.93
CA GLN A 71 2.87 0.91 14.97
C GLN A 71 4.06 1.17 15.89
N ARG A 72 4.78 0.12 16.31
CA ARG A 72 6.03 0.28 17.09
C ARG A 72 7.10 1.01 16.30
N ALA A 73 7.23 0.71 15.01
CA ALA A 73 8.13 1.43 14.12
C ALA A 73 7.75 2.90 13.99
N TRP A 74 6.47 3.20 13.79
CA TRP A 74 5.97 4.57 13.70
C TRP A 74 6.20 5.37 14.98
N HIS A 75 5.95 4.78 16.15
CA HIS A 75 6.29 5.42 17.43
C HIS A 75 7.79 5.70 17.55
N SER A 76 8.65 4.80 17.04
CA SER A 76 10.10 5.01 17.03
C SER A 76 10.53 6.10 16.06
N ASP A 77 9.87 6.21 14.90
CA ASP A 77 10.07 7.33 13.97
C ASP A 77 9.71 8.67 14.62
N GLN A 78 8.59 8.74 15.33
CA GLN A 78 8.16 9.94 16.05
C GLN A 78 9.12 10.30 17.20
N ALA A 79 9.55 9.31 17.99
CA ALA A 79 10.48 9.50 19.10
C ALA A 79 11.85 10.01 18.64
N ALA A 80 12.27 9.68 17.41
CA ALA A 80 13.52 10.18 16.83
C ALA A 80 13.55 11.71 16.73
N ALA A 81 12.41 12.38 16.55
CA ALA A 81 12.33 13.85 16.55
C ALA A 81 12.73 14.49 17.88
N TYR A 82 12.69 13.71 18.97
CA TYR A 82 13.09 14.12 20.32
C TYR A 82 14.43 13.50 20.76
N GLY A 83 15.13 12.80 19.86
CA GLY A 83 16.38 12.10 20.18
C GLY A 83 16.20 10.78 20.93
N GLU A 84 14.98 10.24 20.99
CA GLU A 84 14.62 9.00 21.71
C GLU A 84 14.31 7.84 20.74
N GLY A 85 14.99 7.80 19.60
CA GLY A 85 14.83 6.76 18.58
C GLY A 85 15.69 7.03 17.35
N PHE A 86 15.63 6.10 16.39
CA PHE A 86 16.29 6.18 15.10
C PHE A 86 15.26 5.94 14.00
N ALA A 87 14.84 7.01 13.36
CA ALA A 87 13.94 6.97 12.22
C ALA A 87 14.70 6.54 10.96
N ILE A 88 14.23 5.47 10.33
CA ILE A 88 14.75 4.95 9.07
C ILE A 88 13.55 4.51 8.24
N TYR A 89 13.48 4.99 6.99
CA TYR A 89 12.42 4.67 6.03
C TYR A 89 10.99 4.95 6.53
N THR A 90 10.76 6.09 7.19
CA THR A 90 9.45 6.45 7.78
C THR A 90 8.26 6.29 6.83
N SER A 91 8.37 6.70 5.57
CA SER A 91 7.29 6.50 4.58
C SER A 91 7.02 5.01 4.30
N HIS A 92 8.06 4.18 4.29
CA HIS A 92 7.93 2.74 4.11
C HIS A 92 7.30 2.06 5.33
N ASN A 93 7.66 2.46 6.55
CA ASN A 93 7.02 1.97 7.77
C ASN A 93 5.51 2.27 7.78
N LEU A 94 5.13 3.47 7.31
CA LEU A 94 3.73 3.88 7.17
C LEU A 94 3.01 3.15 6.03
N HIS A 95 3.68 2.90 4.90
CA HIS A 95 3.14 2.07 3.80
C HIS A 95 2.91 0.62 4.25
N MET A 96 3.85 0.04 4.99
CA MET A 96 3.67 -1.27 5.64
C MET A 96 2.50 -1.27 6.63
N LEU A 97 2.35 -0.21 7.43
CA LEU A 97 1.25 -0.07 8.38
C LEU A 97 -0.12 -0.01 7.67
N LEU A 98 -0.28 0.88 6.68
CA LEU A 98 -1.55 1.04 5.98
C LEU A 98 -1.90 -0.21 5.17
N PHE A 99 -0.91 -0.92 4.62
CA PHE A 99 -1.12 -2.17 3.89
C PHE A 99 -1.59 -3.28 4.83
N ALA A 100 -0.87 -3.52 5.93
CA ALA A 100 -1.25 -4.53 6.92
C ALA A 100 -2.63 -4.23 7.53
N ALA A 101 -2.90 -2.97 7.88
CA ALA A 101 -4.18 -2.56 8.45
C ALA A 101 -5.34 -2.71 7.44
N SER A 102 -5.08 -2.44 6.16
CA SER A 102 -6.05 -2.61 5.08
C SER A 102 -6.47 -4.08 4.88
N ASN A 103 -5.52 -5.00 5.03
CA ASN A 103 -5.78 -6.44 4.92
C ASN A 103 -6.34 -7.07 6.20
N ASP A 104 -6.00 -6.52 7.38
CA ASP A 104 -6.58 -6.94 8.66
C ASP A 104 -8.02 -6.44 8.87
N GLY A 105 -8.46 -5.44 8.09
CA GLY A 105 -9.76 -4.79 8.23
C GLY A 105 -9.79 -3.66 9.27
N GLN A 106 -8.64 -3.21 9.75
CA GLN A 106 -8.51 -2.12 10.72
C GLN A 106 -8.61 -0.74 10.04
N GLY A 107 -9.82 -0.38 9.59
CA GLY A 107 -10.04 0.82 8.76
C GLY A 107 -9.54 2.13 9.37
N ALA A 108 -9.79 2.36 10.67
CA ALA A 108 -9.32 3.57 11.34
C ALA A 108 -7.78 3.69 11.34
N VAL A 109 -7.08 2.56 11.53
CA VAL A 109 -5.61 2.52 11.52
C VAL A 109 -5.08 2.73 10.10
N ALA A 110 -5.67 2.08 9.11
CA ALA A 110 -5.26 2.22 7.70
C ALA A 110 -5.41 3.66 7.21
N ILE A 111 -6.56 4.30 7.48
CA ILE A 111 -6.86 5.67 7.09
C ILE A 111 -5.91 6.65 7.78
N GLN A 112 -5.67 6.48 9.08
CA GLN A 112 -4.72 7.35 9.81
C GLN A 112 -3.30 7.19 9.29
N ALA A 113 -2.84 5.95 9.04
CA ALA A 113 -1.52 5.69 8.46
C ALA A 113 -1.38 6.27 7.04
N GLY A 114 -2.45 6.28 6.24
CA GLY A 114 -2.48 6.98 4.96
C GLY A 114 -2.31 8.49 5.09
N ALA A 115 -3.01 9.13 6.03
CA ALA A 115 -2.86 10.56 6.31
C ALA A 115 -1.47 10.91 6.88
N ASP A 116 -0.94 10.07 7.77
CA ASP A 116 0.41 10.19 8.31
C ASP A 116 1.46 10.04 7.19
N TYR A 117 1.24 9.13 6.24
CA TYR A 117 2.08 8.97 5.04
C TYR A 117 2.09 10.25 4.22
N THR A 118 0.91 10.82 3.92
CA THR A 118 0.77 12.08 3.20
C THR A 118 1.57 13.20 3.85
N ASN A 119 1.50 13.34 5.19
CA ASN A 119 2.31 14.30 5.93
C ASN A 119 3.81 14.01 5.81
N ALA A 120 4.22 12.75 5.92
CA ALA A 120 5.62 12.34 5.85
C ALA A 120 6.23 12.48 4.43
N THR A 121 5.42 12.47 3.38
CA THR A 121 5.86 12.57 1.98
C THR A 121 5.57 13.91 1.32
N GLY A 122 5.40 14.98 2.11
CA GLY A 122 5.25 16.33 1.59
C GLY A 122 3.92 16.60 0.88
N GLY A 123 2.85 15.95 1.33
CA GLY A 123 1.48 16.21 0.88
C GLY A 123 0.96 15.26 -0.20
N ALA A 124 1.68 14.18 -0.53
CA ALA A 124 1.20 13.23 -1.53
C ALA A 124 0.02 12.39 -1.00
N GLN A 125 -1.17 12.59 -1.56
CA GLN A 125 -2.44 12.10 -1.01
C GLN A 125 -2.88 10.71 -1.50
N TYR A 126 -2.14 10.06 -2.40
CA TYR A 126 -2.64 8.87 -3.10
C TYR A 126 -3.01 7.71 -2.15
N TYR A 127 -2.18 7.33 -1.18
CA TYR A 127 -2.56 6.28 -0.21
C TYR A 127 -3.65 6.73 0.75
N GLU A 128 -3.70 8.02 1.08
CA GLU A 128 -4.75 8.59 1.92
C GLU A 128 -6.13 8.44 1.26
N VAL A 129 -6.20 8.64 -0.05
CA VAL A 129 -7.40 8.42 -0.86
C VAL A 129 -7.72 6.93 -0.99
N LEU A 130 -6.75 6.09 -1.37
CA LEU A 130 -6.98 4.65 -1.62
C LEU A 130 -7.46 3.92 -0.35
N THR A 131 -6.91 4.26 0.81
CA THR A 131 -7.37 3.70 2.10
C THR A 131 -8.82 4.11 2.41
N ARG A 132 -9.23 5.34 2.10
CA ARG A 132 -10.62 5.79 2.25
C ARG A 132 -11.57 5.08 1.28
N VAL A 133 -11.15 4.85 0.03
CA VAL A 133 -11.94 4.09 -0.95
C VAL A 133 -12.21 2.68 -0.41
N ARG A 134 -11.17 1.98 0.03
CA ARG A 134 -11.26 0.61 0.55
C ARG A 134 -12.24 0.47 1.71
N PHE A 135 -12.32 1.49 2.58
CA PHE A 135 -13.20 1.49 3.75
C PHE A 135 -14.49 2.31 3.57
N GLY A 136 -14.85 2.65 2.32
CA GLY A 136 -16.13 3.27 1.99
C GLY A 136 -16.32 4.68 2.54
N ARG A 137 -15.24 5.42 2.78
CA ARG A 137 -15.24 6.80 3.31
C ARG A 137 -15.40 7.82 2.19
N PHE A 138 -16.43 7.65 1.37
CA PHE A 138 -16.63 8.42 0.14
C PHE A 138 -16.93 9.90 0.43
N ASP A 139 -17.71 10.20 1.47
CA ASP A 139 -17.98 11.60 1.87
C ASP A 139 -16.69 12.35 2.25
N ASP A 140 -15.73 11.65 2.88
CA ASP A 140 -14.44 12.25 3.21
C ASP A 140 -13.65 12.56 1.92
N ILE A 141 -13.65 11.65 0.94
CA ILE A 141 -12.95 11.84 -0.35
C ILE A 141 -13.53 13.03 -1.10
N LEU A 142 -14.86 13.15 -1.16
CA LEU A 142 -15.54 14.27 -1.84
C LEU A 142 -15.22 15.63 -1.20
N ALA A 143 -14.85 15.65 0.07
CA ALA A 143 -14.45 16.85 0.80
C ALA A 143 -12.94 17.16 0.70
N MET A 144 -12.12 16.25 0.17
CA MET A 144 -10.68 16.47 0.02
C MET A 144 -10.39 17.44 -1.13
N GLU A 145 -9.39 18.30 -0.91
CA GLU A 145 -8.82 19.14 -1.96
C GLU A 145 -7.60 18.46 -2.58
N SER A 146 -7.45 18.57 -3.90
CA SER A 146 -6.31 18.01 -4.63
C SER A 146 -5.00 18.65 -4.18
N ASP A 147 -3.96 17.81 -4.03
CA ASP A 147 -2.58 18.25 -3.81
C ASP A 147 -1.92 18.94 -5.03
N GLY A 148 -2.61 18.98 -6.18
CA GLY A 148 -2.12 19.60 -7.42
C GLY A 148 -0.99 18.84 -8.11
N THR A 149 -0.76 17.57 -7.74
CA THR A 149 0.31 16.75 -8.32
C THR A 149 0.23 16.66 -9.84
N GLN A 150 1.39 16.73 -10.49
CA GLN A 150 1.52 16.55 -11.94
C GLN A 150 2.11 15.17 -12.28
N ASN A 151 2.31 14.31 -11.28
CA ASN A 151 2.69 12.92 -11.51
C ASN A 151 1.45 12.15 -12.00
N PRO A 152 1.47 11.55 -13.20
CA PRO A 152 0.30 10.90 -13.78
C PRO A 152 -0.21 9.72 -12.93
N ILE A 153 0.67 8.99 -12.24
CA ILE A 153 0.29 7.87 -11.38
C ILE A 153 -0.47 8.38 -10.16
N PHE A 154 0.09 9.38 -9.47
CA PHE A 154 -0.51 9.92 -8.25
C PHE A 154 -1.80 10.68 -8.54
N LYS A 155 -1.84 11.43 -9.65
CA LYS A 155 -3.08 12.05 -10.13
C LYS A 155 -4.12 10.98 -10.46
N GLY A 156 -3.76 9.92 -11.17
CA GLY A 156 -4.71 8.86 -11.51
C GLY A 156 -5.25 8.09 -10.28
N PHE A 157 -4.44 7.90 -9.23
CA PHE A 157 -4.94 7.35 -7.96
C PHE A 157 -5.90 8.30 -7.23
N TRP A 158 -5.63 9.60 -7.29
CA TRP A 158 -6.55 10.63 -6.80
C TRP A 158 -7.87 10.64 -7.61
N ASP A 159 -7.77 10.68 -8.94
CA ASP A 159 -8.90 10.68 -9.87
C ASP A 159 -9.76 9.42 -9.69
N PHE A 160 -9.13 8.26 -9.50
CA PHE A 160 -9.83 7.01 -9.18
C PHE A 160 -10.68 7.16 -7.91
N GLY A 161 -10.11 7.68 -6.82
CA GLY A 161 -10.86 7.87 -5.59
C GLY A 161 -12.02 8.84 -5.74
N GLN A 162 -11.80 9.97 -6.43
CA GLN A 162 -12.87 10.95 -6.70
C GLN A 162 -13.95 10.36 -7.60
N GLY A 163 -13.58 9.68 -8.69
CA GLY A 163 -14.50 9.01 -9.60
C GLY A 163 -15.34 7.95 -8.90
N TYR A 164 -14.71 7.10 -8.07
CA TYR A 164 -15.40 6.08 -7.29
C TYR A 164 -16.34 6.71 -6.26
N ALA A 165 -15.91 7.74 -5.54
CA ALA A 165 -16.75 8.42 -4.56
C ALA A 165 -17.97 9.11 -5.21
N HIS A 166 -17.78 9.75 -6.36
CA HIS A 166 -18.87 10.34 -7.15
C HIS A 166 -19.84 9.30 -7.68
N LEU A 167 -19.34 8.14 -8.15
CA LEU A 167 -20.19 7.03 -8.55
C LEU A 167 -21.10 6.59 -7.38
N ARG A 168 -20.53 6.45 -6.18
CA ARG A 168 -21.29 6.04 -4.98
C ARG A 168 -22.27 7.11 -4.49
N ALA A 169 -22.06 8.37 -4.86
CA ALA A 169 -23.01 9.45 -4.66
C ALA A 169 -24.11 9.52 -5.75
N GLY A 170 -24.10 8.62 -6.75
CA GLY A 170 -25.05 8.59 -7.86
C GLY A 170 -24.71 9.52 -9.02
N HIS A 171 -23.52 10.12 -9.02
CA HIS A 171 -23.06 11.04 -10.07
C HIS A 171 -22.28 10.26 -11.16
N VAL A 172 -22.96 9.36 -11.87
CA VAL A 172 -22.34 8.46 -12.86
C VAL A 172 -21.60 9.23 -13.96
N ASP A 173 -22.18 10.31 -14.50
CA ASP A 173 -21.54 11.12 -15.54
C ASP A 173 -20.22 11.76 -15.06
N VAL A 174 -20.17 12.16 -13.78
CA VAL A 174 -18.94 12.71 -13.17
C VAL A 174 -17.88 11.62 -13.01
N ALA A 175 -18.28 10.42 -12.58
CA ALA A 175 -17.39 9.27 -12.47
C ALA A 175 -16.78 8.89 -13.84
N ARG A 176 -17.57 8.99 -14.92
CA ARG A 176 -17.07 8.78 -16.29
C ARG A 176 -16.02 9.80 -16.71
N GLY A 177 -16.19 11.08 -16.33
CA GLY A 177 -15.17 12.10 -16.55
C GLY A 177 -13.84 11.74 -15.89
N PHE A 178 -13.86 11.27 -14.64
CA PHE A 178 -12.64 10.79 -13.98
C PHE A 178 -12.06 9.52 -14.63
N LEU A 179 -12.90 8.62 -15.15
CA LEU A 179 -12.43 7.46 -15.90
C LEU A 179 -11.66 7.87 -17.17
N GLU A 180 -12.12 8.90 -17.88
CA GLU A 180 -11.43 9.47 -19.04
C GLU A 180 -10.09 10.12 -18.65
N GLU A 181 -10.04 10.85 -17.54
CA GLU A 181 -8.79 11.43 -17.00
C GLU A 181 -7.75 10.36 -16.66
N ILE A 182 -8.16 9.22 -16.09
CA ILE A 182 -7.27 8.09 -15.81
C ILE A 182 -6.74 7.49 -17.11
N GLU A 183 -7.59 7.33 -18.14
CA GLU A 183 -7.17 6.81 -19.46
C GLU A 183 -6.21 7.78 -20.16
N GLU A 184 -6.45 9.09 -20.07
CA GLU A 184 -5.50 10.10 -20.57
C GLU A 184 -4.17 10.02 -19.83
N GLY A 185 -4.19 9.88 -18.50
CA GLY A 185 -2.99 9.67 -17.69
C GLY A 185 -2.23 8.41 -18.12
N ARG A 186 -2.95 7.32 -18.43
CA ARG A 186 -2.40 6.05 -18.91
C ARG A 186 -1.73 6.21 -20.27
N GLY A 187 -2.37 6.90 -21.22
CA GLY A 187 -1.88 7.10 -22.58
C GLY A 187 -0.80 8.17 -22.73
N SER A 188 -0.81 9.20 -21.87
CA SER A 188 0.13 10.34 -21.92
C SER A 188 1.37 10.15 -21.05
N ALA A 189 1.37 9.15 -20.15
CA ALA A 189 2.52 8.82 -19.32
C ALA A 189 3.76 8.58 -20.21
N ARG A 190 4.85 9.30 -19.90
CA ARG A 190 6.12 9.14 -20.62
C ARG A 190 6.58 7.69 -20.56
N GLU A 191 7.23 7.24 -21.61
CA GLU A 191 7.95 5.96 -21.62
C GLU A 191 8.93 5.94 -20.42
N GLY A 192 8.70 5.06 -19.45
CA GLY A 192 9.46 4.98 -18.20
C GLY A 192 8.85 5.69 -16.98
N ALA A 193 7.66 6.28 -17.07
CA ALA A 193 6.91 6.71 -15.88
C ALA A 193 6.56 5.48 -15.03
N GLN A 194 7.14 5.41 -13.84
CA GLN A 194 7.00 4.25 -12.95
C GLN A 194 6.89 4.71 -11.49
N PHE A 195 6.22 3.90 -10.70
CA PHE A 195 6.21 4.01 -9.24
C PHE A 195 6.57 2.66 -8.65
N ARG A 196 7.58 2.65 -7.78
CA ARG A 196 8.16 1.42 -7.20
C ARG A 196 8.53 0.34 -8.24
N GLY A 197 8.85 0.79 -9.46
CA GLY A 197 9.21 -0.03 -10.63
C GLY A 197 8.05 -0.76 -11.30
N HIS A 198 6.81 -0.36 -11.00
CA HIS A 198 5.61 -0.71 -11.75
C HIS A 198 5.31 0.41 -12.75
N SER A 199 4.86 0.07 -13.95
CA SER A 199 4.59 1.06 -14.98
C SER A 199 3.33 1.86 -14.67
N ALA A 200 3.31 3.13 -15.09
CA ALA A 200 2.09 3.93 -15.03
C ALA A 200 0.94 3.28 -15.80
N SER A 201 1.25 2.60 -16.92
CA SER A 201 0.25 1.87 -17.70
C SER A 201 -0.44 0.78 -16.88
N ASP A 202 0.34 0.00 -16.11
CA ASP A 202 -0.20 -1.10 -15.31
C ASP A 202 -0.99 -0.56 -14.12
N LEU A 203 -0.39 0.33 -13.33
CA LEU A 203 -1.03 0.89 -12.13
C LEU A 203 -2.33 1.63 -12.45
N LEU A 204 -2.32 2.47 -13.50
CA LEU A 204 -3.52 3.17 -13.94
C LEU A 204 -4.51 2.21 -14.61
N GLY A 205 -4.05 1.17 -15.30
CA GLY A 205 -4.90 0.14 -15.87
C GLY A 205 -5.73 -0.61 -14.82
N ILE A 206 -5.14 -0.90 -13.66
CA ILE A 206 -5.85 -1.55 -12.54
C ILE A 206 -6.97 -0.66 -12.03
N VAL A 207 -6.66 0.58 -11.62
CA VAL A 207 -7.68 1.48 -11.06
C VAL A 207 -8.72 1.91 -12.10
N TRP A 208 -8.33 2.03 -13.37
CA TRP A 208 -9.25 2.25 -14.49
C TRP A 208 -10.23 1.08 -14.62
N GLY A 209 -9.74 -0.16 -14.64
CA GLY A 209 -10.58 -1.36 -14.78
C GLY A 209 -11.55 -1.52 -13.62
N ILE A 210 -11.13 -1.18 -12.40
CA ILE A 210 -12.02 -1.15 -11.23
C ILE A 210 -13.14 -0.12 -11.41
N LEU A 211 -12.81 1.12 -11.78
CA LEU A 211 -13.82 2.18 -11.94
C LEU A 211 -14.77 1.90 -13.12
N ASP A 212 -14.25 1.45 -14.27
CA ASP A 212 -15.05 1.06 -15.44
C ASP A 212 -16.03 -0.07 -15.07
N GLY A 213 -15.53 -1.09 -14.37
CA GLY A 213 -16.36 -2.21 -13.91
C GLY A 213 -17.46 -1.79 -12.94
N GLU A 214 -17.15 -0.89 -12.00
CA GLU A 214 -18.13 -0.37 -11.06
C GLU A 214 -19.20 0.50 -11.75
N ILE A 215 -18.81 1.33 -12.73
CA ILE A 215 -19.76 2.11 -13.55
C ILE A 215 -20.68 1.16 -14.33
N ALA A 216 -20.12 0.15 -15.01
CA ALA A 216 -20.91 -0.83 -15.74
C ALA A 216 -21.86 -1.60 -14.81
N ARG A 217 -21.42 -1.94 -13.59
CA ARG A 217 -22.26 -2.59 -12.59
C ARG A 217 -23.42 -1.72 -12.15
N GLU A 218 -23.18 -0.43 -11.88
CA GLU A 218 -24.21 0.53 -11.48
C GLU A 218 -25.30 0.69 -12.56
N GLU A 219 -24.92 0.57 -13.83
CA GLU A 219 -25.84 0.64 -14.98
C GLU A 219 -26.53 -0.69 -15.31
N GLY A 220 -26.28 -1.75 -14.54
CA GLY A 220 -26.84 -3.08 -14.78
C GLY A 220 -26.19 -3.85 -15.95
N ARG A 221 -25.03 -3.39 -16.45
CA ARG A 221 -24.26 -4.03 -17.52
C ARG A 221 -23.29 -5.05 -16.93
N THR A 222 -23.83 -6.12 -16.35
CA THR A 222 -23.06 -7.09 -15.55
C THR A 222 -21.94 -7.78 -16.31
N ASP A 223 -22.17 -8.21 -17.56
CA ASP A 223 -21.13 -8.91 -18.34
C ASP A 223 -19.93 -7.98 -18.63
N GLU A 224 -20.19 -6.70 -18.89
CA GLU A 224 -19.14 -5.70 -19.11
C GLU A 224 -18.38 -5.39 -17.81
N ALA A 225 -19.08 -5.34 -16.68
CA ALA A 225 -18.48 -5.17 -15.37
C ALA A 225 -17.50 -6.31 -15.04
N ILE A 226 -17.93 -7.56 -15.24
CA ILE A 226 -17.09 -8.74 -15.03
C ILE A 226 -15.83 -8.66 -15.91
N ALA A 227 -16.00 -8.39 -17.20
CA ALA A 227 -14.88 -8.29 -18.13
C ALA A 227 -13.89 -7.17 -17.73
N ALA A 228 -14.37 -6.05 -17.17
CA ALA A 228 -13.51 -4.98 -16.69
C ALA A 228 -12.71 -5.38 -15.44
N PHE A 229 -13.36 -6.05 -14.47
CA PHE A 229 -12.68 -6.56 -13.28
C PHE A 229 -11.65 -7.64 -13.61
N GLU A 230 -11.96 -8.56 -14.53
CA GLU A 230 -11.02 -9.61 -14.97
C GLU A 230 -9.75 -9.00 -15.60
N ARG A 231 -9.90 -7.93 -16.40
CA ARG A 231 -8.74 -7.19 -16.94
C ARG A 231 -7.90 -6.54 -15.83
N ALA A 232 -8.54 -5.95 -14.81
CA ALA A 232 -7.82 -5.35 -13.70
C ALA A 232 -7.01 -6.40 -12.92
N VAL A 233 -7.61 -7.58 -12.68
CA VAL A 233 -6.94 -8.72 -12.03
C VAL A 233 -5.79 -9.24 -12.88
N GLU A 234 -5.96 -9.39 -14.20
CA GLU A 234 -4.86 -9.85 -15.08
C GLU A 234 -3.65 -8.92 -15.04
N ILE A 235 -3.88 -7.61 -14.94
CA ILE A 235 -2.79 -6.62 -14.79
C ILE A 235 -2.14 -6.73 -13.42
N GLU A 236 -2.93 -6.84 -12.35
CA GLU A 236 -2.45 -7.01 -10.96
C GLU A 236 -1.61 -8.28 -10.80
N ASP A 237 -2.10 -9.43 -11.27
CA ASP A 237 -1.40 -10.72 -11.25
C ASP A 237 -0.08 -10.68 -12.07
N GLY A 238 0.00 -9.77 -13.05
CA GLY A 238 1.19 -9.56 -13.89
C GLY A 238 2.25 -8.64 -13.27
N LEU A 239 1.95 -7.99 -12.13
CA LEU A 239 2.90 -7.11 -11.48
C LEU A 239 4.12 -7.88 -10.94
N ARG A 240 5.28 -7.22 -10.97
CA ARG A 240 6.48 -7.74 -10.31
C ARG A 240 6.31 -7.66 -8.80
N TYR A 241 7.03 -8.50 -8.06
CA TYR A 241 7.06 -8.45 -6.60
C TYR A 241 7.52 -7.08 -6.06
N ASP A 242 6.85 -6.60 -5.00
CA ASP A 242 7.20 -5.41 -4.24
C ASP A 242 6.71 -5.51 -2.76
N GLU A 243 7.35 -4.77 -1.85
CA GLU A 243 7.12 -4.84 -0.40
C GLU A 243 6.75 -3.45 0.19
N PRO A 244 5.49 -3.23 0.62
CA PRO A 244 4.29 -3.81 0.02
C PRO A 244 4.08 -3.28 -1.40
N GLU A 245 3.17 -3.92 -2.13
CA GLU A 245 2.71 -3.48 -3.45
C GLU A 245 2.16 -2.03 -3.40
N PRO A 246 2.34 -1.26 -4.50
CA PRO A 246 1.94 0.14 -4.61
C PRO A 246 0.43 0.37 -4.71
#